data_AF-A0A397CQ29-F1
#
_entry.id   AF-A0A397CQ29-F1
#
_cell.length_a   1.000
_cell.length_b   1.000
_cell.length_c   1.000
_cell.angle_alpha   90.00
_cell.angle_beta   90.00
_cell.angle_gamma   90.00
#
_symmetry.space_group_name_H-M   'P 1'
#
loop_
_entity.id
_entity.type
_entity.pdbx_description
1 polymer ?
#
loop_
_entity_poly.entity_id
_entity_poly.type
_entity_poly.pdbx_seq_one_letter_code
_entity_poly.pdbx_strand_id
1 'polypeptide(L)' 'MQRSLPDRLLAEAEWRQLGVQQSRGWVHYAIHKPEPHILLFRRPLGTDPTTGRVNSSMEREAKEKYAQDMGQVRQ' A
#
# COMPACT_ATOMS: atom_id res chain seq x y z
N MET A 1 6.87 26.85 -6.33
CA MET A 1 7.99 25.89 -6.46
C MET A 1 7.46 24.50 -6.21
N GLN A 2 7.58 23.59 -7.18
CA GLN A 2 7.24 22.17 -6.99
C GLN A 2 8.21 21.61 -5.95
N ARG A 3 7.70 21.13 -4.80
CA ARG A 3 8.54 20.47 -3.81
C ARG A 3 9.02 19.15 -4.43
N SER A 4 10.34 18.98 -4.54
CA SER A 4 10.93 17.70 -4.94
C SER A 4 10.68 16.67 -3.84
N LEU A 5 10.23 15.47 -4.23
CA LEU A 5 10.04 14.35 -3.30
C LEU A 5 11.37 13.65 -3.06
N PRO A 6 11.60 13.12 -1.85
CA PRO A 6 12.85 12.42 -1.54
C PRO A 6 12.93 11.08 -2.27
N ASP A 7 14.15 10.62 -2.61
CA ASP A 7 14.39 9.29 -3.20
C ASP A 7 14.37 8.18 -2.14
N ARG A 8 13.30 8.17 -1.33
CA ARG A 8 13.00 7.13 -0.34
C ARG A 8 11.49 7.00 -0.14
N LEU A 9 11.07 5.88 0.45
CA LEU A 9 9.68 5.70 0.85
C LEU A 9 9.31 6.71 1.95
N LEU A 10 8.01 7.03 1.98
CA LEU A 10 7.44 8.03 2.87
C LEU A 10 6.65 7.32 3.96
N ALA A 11 6.88 7.69 5.22
CA ALA A 11 6.03 7.28 6.32
C ALA A 11 4.64 7.93 6.22
N GLU A 12 3.66 7.39 6.94
CA GLU A 12 2.28 7.91 6.93
C GLU A 12 2.17 9.40 7.25
N ALA A 13 2.90 9.86 8.26
CA ALA A 13 2.93 11.27 8.61
C ALA A 13 3.46 12.15 7.46
N GLU A 14 4.46 11.68 6.71
CA GLU A 14 5.12 12.47 5.67
C GLU A 14 4.22 12.66 4.46
N TRP A 15 3.59 11.60 3.94
CA TRP A 15 2.69 11.76 2.80
C TRP A 15 1.39 12.48 3.18
N ARG A 16 0.94 12.40 4.44
CA ARG A 16 -0.18 13.22 4.93
C ARG A 16 0.18 14.71 4.95
N GLN A 17 1.42 15.07 5.31
CA GLN A 17 1.90 16.45 5.26
C GLN A 17 1.99 17.00 3.83
N LEU A 18 2.09 16.13 2.82
CA LEU A 18 1.99 16.51 1.40
C LEU A 18 0.55 16.77 0.95
N GLY A 19 -0.45 16.55 1.82
CA GLY A 19 -1.86 16.74 1.52
C GLY A 19 -2.57 15.50 0.98
N VAL A 20 -1.90 14.34 0.93
CA VAL A 20 -2.54 13.09 0.53
C VAL A 20 -3.49 12.63 1.64
N GLN A 21 -4.74 12.40 1.27
CA GLN A 21 -5.81 11.98 2.18
C GLN A 21 -6.34 10.62 1.75
N GLN A 22 -6.13 9.62 2.61
CA GLN A 22 -6.65 8.26 2.44
C GLN A 22 -7.06 7.70 3.81
N SER A 23 -7.83 6.60 3.80
CA SER A 23 -8.14 5.79 4.98
C SER A 23 -6.86 5.25 5.64
N ARG A 24 -6.96 4.66 6.83
CA ARG A 24 -5.77 4.14 7.54
C ARG A 24 -5.25 2.83 6.92
N GLY A 25 -3.97 2.56 7.17
CA GLY A 25 -3.31 1.30 6.79
C GLY A 25 -2.66 1.28 5.40
N TRP A 26 -2.64 2.41 4.68
CA TRP A 26 -1.91 2.52 3.42
C TRP A 26 -0.42 2.74 3.65
N VAL A 27 0.40 2.06 2.85
CA VAL A 27 1.86 2.14 2.89
C VAL A 27 2.38 2.56 1.51
N HIS A 28 3.18 3.63 1.46
CA HIS A 28 3.95 4.00 0.27
C HIS A 28 5.07 2.96 0.08
N TYR A 29 4.95 2.09 -0.93
CA TYR A 29 5.78 0.87 -1.00
C TYR A 29 6.82 0.86 -2.11
N ALA A 30 6.70 1.74 -3.10
CA ALA A 30 7.62 1.81 -4.22
C ALA A 30 7.70 3.24 -4.77
N ILE A 31 8.85 3.58 -5.34
CA ILE A 31 9.10 4.87 -6.00
C ILE A 31 9.07 4.66 -7.50
N HIS A 32 8.28 5.46 -8.20
CA HIS A 32 8.29 5.48 -9.65
C HIS A 32 9.28 6.55 -10.16
N LYS A 33 10.54 6.16 -10.39
CA LYS A 33 11.62 7.09 -10.78
C LYS A 33 11.33 7.98 -12.00
N PRO A 34 10.71 7.47 -13.09
CA PRO A 34 10.40 8.31 -14.25
C PRO A 34 9.46 9.49 -13.93
N GLU A 35 8.51 9.29 -13.01
CA GLU A 35 7.54 10.30 -12.60
C GLU A 35 7.46 10.34 -11.06
N PRO A 36 8.42 11.03 -10.38
CA PRO A 36 8.55 10.97 -8.91
C PRO A 36 7.34 11.49 -8.13
N HIS A 37 6.48 12.26 -8.79
CA HIS A 37 5.24 12.80 -8.23
C HIS A 37 4.12 11.75 -8.14
N ILE A 38 4.28 10.57 -8.76
CA ILE A 38 3.39 9.44 -8.62
C ILE A 38 3.77 8.66 -7.35
N LEU A 39 2.83 8.57 -6.41
CA LEU A 39 2.99 7.83 -5.16
C LEU A 39 2.27 6.48 -5.24
N LEU A 40 3.01 5.39 -5.04
CA LEU A 40 2.47 4.02 -5.13
C LEU A 40 2.15 3.47 -3.73
N PHE A 41 0.86 3.23 -3.46
CA PHE A 41 0.39 2.74 -2.18
C PHE A 41 -0.10 1.29 -2.24
N ARG A 42 0.09 0.55 -1.15
CA ARG A 42 -0.52 -0.78 -0.93
C ARG A 42 -1.13 -0.86 0.47
N ARG A 43 -2.14 -1.73 0.62
CA ARG A 43 -2.79 -2.01 1.89
C ARG A 43 -3.20 -3.49 1.94
N PRO A 44 -3.00 -4.21 3.06
CA PRO A 44 -3.48 -5.58 3.21
C PRO A 44 -5.00 -5.69 3.06
N LEU A 45 -5.46 -6.80 2.49
CA LEU A 45 -6.89 -7.11 2.43
C LEU A 45 -7.43 -7.35 3.86
N GLY A 46 -8.66 -6.93 4.11
CA GLY A 46 -9.25 -7.00 5.45
C GLY A 46 -8.72 -5.95 6.44
N THR A 47 -8.07 -4.89 5.96
CA THR A 47 -7.70 -3.74 6.79
C THR A 47 -8.92 -2.89 7.11
N ASP A 48 -9.16 -2.65 8.40
CA ASP A 48 -10.20 -1.74 8.86
C ASP A 48 -9.84 -0.28 8.50
N PRO A 49 -10.71 0.46 7.77
CA PRO A 49 -10.36 1.77 7.22
C PRO A 49 -10.20 2.87 8.28
N THR A 50 -10.75 2.67 9.48
CA THR A 50 -10.77 3.66 10.56
C THR A 50 -9.60 3.46 11.51
N THR A 51 -9.26 2.21 11.82
CA THR A 51 -8.22 1.84 12.78
C THR A 51 -6.89 1.48 12.12
N GLY A 52 -6.90 1.06 10.86
CA GLY A 52 -5.73 0.59 10.13
C GLY A 52 -5.27 -0.82 10.54
N ARG A 53 -6.04 -1.53 11.37
CA ARG A 53 -5.72 -2.87 11.83
C ARG A 53 -6.15 -3.89 10.77
N VAL A 54 -5.31 -4.88 10.54
CA VAL A 54 -5.58 -6.00 9.63
C VAL A 54 -6.25 -7.12 10.40
N ASN A 55 -7.35 -7.66 9.88
CA ASN A 55 -7.91 -8.89 10.42
C ASN A 55 -7.06 -10.10 9.98
N SER A 56 -6.35 -10.72 10.93
CA SER A 56 -5.39 -11.79 10.66
C SER A 56 -6.00 -13.03 9.98
N SER A 57 -7.28 -13.36 10.25
CA SER A 57 -7.92 -14.50 9.61
C SER A 57 -8.20 -14.22 8.13
N MET A 58 -8.73 -13.04 7.82
CA MET A 58 -8.98 -12.61 6.44
C MET A 58 -7.69 -12.46 5.64
N GLU A 59 -6.62 -11.96 6.26
CA GLU A 59 -5.31 -11.87 5.60
C GLU A 59 -4.78 -13.25 5.20
N ARG A 60 -4.89 -14.23 6.11
CA ARG A 60 -4.44 -15.61 5.84
C ARG A 60 -5.26 -16.25 4.71
N GLU A 61 -6.58 -16.15 4.78
CA GLU A 61 -7.48 -16.69 3.76
C GLU A 61 -7.21 -16.09 2.37
N ALA A 62 -6.98 -14.77 2.30
CA ALA A 62 -6.65 -14.11 1.04
C ALA A 62 -5.30 -14.58 0.46
N LYS A 63 -4.29 -14.80 1.31
CA LYS A 63 -2.98 -15.34 0.90
C LYS A 63 -3.11 -16.78 0.37
N GLU A 64 -3.87 -17.62 1.07
CA GLU A 64 -4.14 -19.01 0.67
C GLU A 64 -4.88 -19.06 -0.68
N LYS A 65 -5.95 -18.27 -0.83
CA LYS A 65 -6.67 -18.18 -2.11
C LYS A 65 -5.76 -17.73 -3.25
N TYR A 66 -4.96 -16.69 -3.05
CA TYR A 66 -4.04 -16.20 -4.08
C TYR A 66 -3.01 -17.25 -4.48
N ALA A 67 -2.45 -17.99 -3.51
CA ALA A 67 -1.50 -19.07 -3.78
C ALA A 67 -2.14 -20.21 -4.58
N GLN A 68 -3.39 -20.56 -4.28
CA GLN A 68 -4.16 -21.55 -5.04
C GLN A 68 -4.42 -21.09 -6.48
N ASP A 69 -4.91 -19.85 -6.66
CA ASP A 69 -5.20 -19.23 -7.96
C ASP A 69 -3.94 -19.17 -8.85
N MET A 70 -2.83 -18.66 -8.31
CA MET A 70 -1.55 -18.59 -9.02
C MET A 70 -0.93 -19.97 -9.32
N GLY A 71 -1.21 -20.98 -8.49
CA GLY A 71 -0.82 -22.36 -8.73
C GLY A 71 -1.58 -23.00 -9.89
N GLN A 72 -2.83 -22.60 -10.11
CA GLN A 72 -3.68 -23.07 -11.21
C GLN A 72 -3.29 -22.48 -12.57
N VAL A 73 -2.76 -21.25 -12.61
CA VAL A 73 -2.35 -20.58 -13.87
C VAL A 73 -1.05 -21.16 -14.46
N ARG A 74 -0.32 -21.98 -13.68
CA ARG A 74 0.96 -22.60 -14.09
C ARG A 74 0.84 -23.99 -14.72
N GLN A 75 -0.38 -24.48 -14.99
CA GLN A 75 -0.62 -25.71 -15.75
C GLN A 75 -1.19 -25.42 -17.13
#